data_AF-A0A0M9F1I6-F1
#
_entry.id   AF-A0A0M9F1I6-F1
#
_cell.length_a   1.000
_cell.length_b   1.000
_cell.length_c   1.000
_cell.angle_alpha   90.00
_cell.angle_beta   90.00
_cell.angle_gamma   90.00
#
_symmetry.space_group_name_H-M   'P 1'
#
loop_
_entity.id
_entity.type
_entity.pdbx_description
1 polymer ?
#
loop_
_entity_poly.entity_id
_entity_poly.type
_entity_poly.pdbx_seq_one_letter_code
_entity_poly.pdbx_strand_id
1 'polypeptide(L)'
;MMLRNTASWAFLAAAVSPTVAQFDNWQDGQISSGICTWQQPRAIMIRDMVYLDGGDISWYAKMNDGKTSTAPSSGNNAESSSIST
;
A
#
# COMPACT_ATOMS: atom_id res chain seq x y z
N MET A 1 -34.49 18.91 -28.40
CA MET A 1 -33.52 17.80 -28.55
C MET A 1 -32.17 18.31 -28.08
N MET A 2 -31.42 17.53 -27.28
CA MET A 2 -30.09 17.78 -26.66
C MET A 2 -30.11 17.83 -25.12
N LEU A 3 -30.22 16.66 -24.50
CA LEU A 3 -29.76 16.42 -23.13
C LEU A 3 -29.18 14.99 -23.06
N ARG A 4 -28.07 14.76 -23.77
CA ARG A 4 -27.44 13.44 -23.89
C ARG A 4 -25.93 13.61 -24.07
N ASN A 5 -25.17 13.91 -23.01
CA ASN A 5 -23.73 13.54 -22.97
C ASN A 5 -22.94 13.86 -21.68
N THR A 6 -23.48 14.62 -20.72
CA THR A 6 -22.69 15.01 -19.54
C THR A 6 -22.49 13.88 -18.52
N ALA A 7 -23.37 12.88 -18.53
CA ALA A 7 -23.31 11.77 -17.57
C ALA A 7 -22.07 10.86 -17.76
N SER A 8 -21.55 10.72 -18.99
CA SER A 8 -20.44 9.78 -19.26
C SER A 8 -19.12 10.15 -18.58
N TRP A 9 -18.85 11.44 -18.40
CA TRP A 9 -17.58 11.90 -17.82
C TRP A 9 -17.55 11.72 -16.29
N ALA A 10 -18.69 11.89 -15.63
CA ALA A 10 -18.80 11.69 -14.19
C ALA A 10 -18.55 10.21 -13.80
N PHE A 11 -19.02 9.26 -14.63
CA PHE A 11 -18.76 7.83 -14.40
C PHE A 11 -17.29 7.45 -14.61
N LEU A 12 -16.61 8.06 -15.59
CA LEU A 12 -15.17 7.83 -15.82
C LEU A 12 -14.32 8.35 -14.65
N ALA A 13 -14.64 9.52 -14.10
CA ALA A 13 -13.89 10.07 -12.96
C ALA A 13 -14.04 9.23 -11.68
N ALA A 14 -15.23 8.66 -11.43
CA ALA A 14 -15.47 7.80 -10.27
C ALA A 14 -14.77 6.43 -10.37
N ALA A 15 -14.46 5.96 -11.58
CA ALA A 15 -13.79 4.68 -11.81
C ALA A 15 -12.27 4.71 -11.59
N VAL A 16 -11.66 5.90 -11.39
CA VAL A 16 -10.20 6.03 -11.17
C VAL A 16 -9.82 5.91 -9.68
N SER A 17 -10.77 6.08 -8.77
CA SER A 17 -10.49 6.04 -7.32
C SER A 17 -10.13 4.66 -6.73
N PRO A 18 -10.52 3.48 -7.27
CA PRO A 18 -10.18 2.21 -6.64
C PRO A 18 -8.76 1.68 -6.95
N THR A 19 -7.93 2.35 -7.75
CA THR A 19 -6.54 1.91 -8.00
C THR A 19 -5.53 2.35 -6.94
N VAL A 20 -5.93 3.17 -5.96
CA VAL A 20 -5.09 3.61 -4.84
C VAL A 20 -5.35 2.78 -3.57
N ALA A 21 -5.33 1.45 -3.65
CA ALA A 21 -5.76 0.62 -2.51
C ALA A 21 -4.84 -0.54 -2.11
N GLN A 22 -3.59 -0.61 -2.59
CA GLN A 22 -2.69 -1.67 -2.12
C GLN A 22 -1.39 -1.20 -1.47
N PHE A 23 -1.06 0.09 -1.54
CA PHE A 23 0.14 0.57 -0.89
C PHE A 23 -0.02 1.99 -0.36
N ASP A 24 -0.64 2.11 0.81
CA ASP A 24 -0.59 3.35 1.56
C ASP A 24 0.83 3.55 2.13
N ASN A 25 1.22 4.79 2.43
CA ASN A 25 2.46 5.15 3.13
C ASN A 25 3.82 4.88 2.43
N TRP A 26 3.92 5.01 1.10
CA TRP A 26 5.24 5.06 0.44
C TRP A 26 6.02 6.31 0.84
N GLN A 27 7.32 6.18 1.10
CA GLN A 27 8.19 7.34 1.29
C GLN A 27 8.37 8.09 -0.03
N ASP A 28 8.53 9.42 0.02
CA ASP A 28 8.84 10.22 -1.16
C ASP A 28 10.10 9.71 -1.87
N GLY A 29 9.97 9.40 -3.15
CA GLY A 29 11.06 8.84 -3.95
C GLY A 29 11.32 7.34 -3.74
N GLN A 30 10.51 6.63 -2.95
CA GLN A 30 10.53 5.17 -2.89
C GLN A 30 10.08 4.58 -4.24
N ILE A 31 10.82 3.59 -4.73
CA ILE A 31 10.55 2.90 -6.02
C ILE A 31 10.27 1.40 -5.84
N SER A 32 10.66 0.80 -4.72
CA SER A 32 10.26 -0.55 -4.35
C SER A 32 10.41 -0.80 -2.84
N SER A 33 9.80 -1.88 -2.36
CA SER A 33 10.00 -2.40 -1.01
C SER A 33 10.22 -3.91 -1.04
N GLY A 34 10.87 -4.44 0.00
CA GLY A 34 11.02 -5.87 0.21
C GLY A 34 11.18 -6.21 1.68
N ILE A 35 10.91 -7.46 2.04
CA ILE A 35 11.06 -7.97 3.40
C ILE A 35 12.55 -8.24 3.68
N CYS A 36 13.08 -7.63 4.74
CA CYS A 36 14.42 -7.92 5.27
C CYS A 36 14.40 -9.16 6.17
N THR A 37 13.47 -9.19 7.12
CA THR A 37 13.30 -10.28 8.09
C THR A 37 11.83 -10.55 8.31
N TRP A 38 11.47 -11.81 8.51
CA TRP A 38 10.11 -12.22 8.90
C TRP A 38 10.18 -13.39 9.88
N GLN A 39 9.90 -13.11 11.14
CA GLN A 39 9.82 -14.15 12.16
C GLN A 39 8.45 -14.82 12.12
N GLN A 40 8.41 -16.14 12.30
CA GLN A 40 7.14 -16.91 12.30
C GLN A 40 6.27 -16.67 11.05
N PRO A 41 6.81 -16.85 9.82
CA PRO A 41 6.12 -16.45 8.60
C PRO A 41 4.79 -17.19 8.43
N ARG A 42 3.70 -16.43 8.32
CA ARG A 42 2.37 -16.94 7.97
C ARG A 42 1.79 -16.11 6.84
N ALA A 43 1.55 -16.75 5.72
CA ALA A 43 0.86 -16.15 4.60
C ALA A 43 -0.41 -16.94 4.29
N ILE A 44 -1.49 -16.24 3.97
CA ILE A 44 -2.68 -16.86 3.39
C ILE A 44 -3.12 -16.05 2.17
N MET A 45 -3.48 -16.76 1.11
CA MET A 45 -4.06 -16.15 -0.08
C MET A 45 -5.58 -16.24 0.01
N ILE A 46 -6.25 -15.09 -0.11
CA ILE A 46 -7.71 -15.01 -0.21
C ILE A 46 -8.01 -14.32 -1.53
N ARG A 47 -8.54 -15.08 -2.50
CA ARG A 47 -8.74 -14.64 -3.89
C ARG A 47 -7.41 -14.18 -4.51
N ASP A 48 -7.32 -12.90 -4.84
CA ASP A 48 -6.22 -12.20 -5.50
C ASP A 48 -5.34 -11.41 -4.52
N MET A 49 -5.57 -11.56 -3.20
CA MET A 49 -4.82 -10.86 -2.16
C MET A 49 -4.02 -11.85 -1.30
N VAL A 50 -2.77 -11.48 -1.02
CA VAL A 50 -1.91 -12.20 -0.08
C VAL A 50 -1.89 -11.43 1.24
N TYR A 51 -2.33 -12.08 2.31
CA TYR A 51 -2.27 -11.57 3.68
C TYR A 51 -1.02 -12.13 4.35
N LEU A 52 -0.20 -11.24 4.91
CA LEU A 52 1.05 -11.57 5.60
C LEU A 52 0.87 -11.30 7.11
N ASP A 53 1.20 -12.28 7.95
CA ASP A 53 1.12 -12.20 9.42
C ASP A 53 2.24 -13.04 10.09
N GLY A 54 2.36 -12.92 11.41
CA GLY A 54 3.26 -13.70 12.26
C GLY A 54 4.55 -12.97 12.58
N GLY A 55 4.93 -13.05 13.87
CA GLY A 55 6.14 -12.47 14.44
C GLY A 55 6.41 -11.01 14.03
N ASP A 56 7.69 -10.64 14.11
CA ASP A 56 8.16 -9.34 13.63
C ASP A 56 8.58 -9.41 12.15
N ILE A 57 8.07 -8.46 11.38
CA ILE A 57 8.43 -8.25 9.97
C ILE A 57 9.15 -6.92 9.84
N SER A 58 10.31 -6.94 9.20
CA SER A 58 11.05 -5.72 8.86
C SER A 58 11.15 -5.56 7.35
N TRP A 59 11.12 -4.31 6.89
CA TRP A 59 11.08 -3.95 5.48
C TRP A 59 12.27 -3.06 5.12
N TYR A 60 12.72 -3.17 3.87
CA TYR A 60 13.56 -2.14 3.25
C TYR A 60 12.79 -1.45 2.13
N ALA A 61 13.19 -0.21 1.85
CA ALA A 61 12.76 0.58 0.72
C ALA A 61 13.96 0.84 -0.20
N LYS A 62 13.77 0.68 -1.51
CA LYS A 62 14.71 1.18 -2.52
C LYS A 62 14.24 2.54 -2.98
N MET A 63 15.16 3.50 -3.00
CA MET A 63 14.88 4.89 -3.36
C MET A 63 15.32 5.15 -4.81
N ASN A 64 14.71 6.15 -5.44
CA ASN A 64 15.03 6.59 -6.80
C ASN A 64 16.45 7.19 -6.93
N ASP A 65 17.09 7.56 -5.81
CA ASP A 65 18.47 8.03 -5.75
C ASP A 65 19.50 6.88 -5.63
N GLY A 66 19.04 5.63 -5.70
CA GLY A 66 19.86 4.43 -5.60
C GLY A 66 20.19 4.00 -4.17
N LYS A 67 19.78 4.78 -3.15
CA LYS A 67 19.96 4.39 -1.75
C LYS A 67 18.94 3.33 -1.32
N THR A 68 19.30 2.62 -0.24
CA THR A 68 18.38 1.72 0.46
C THR A 68 18.08 2.32 1.82
N SER A 69 16.81 2.62 2.06
CA SER A 69 16.32 3.04 3.37
C SER A 69 15.85 1.78 4.09
N THR A 70 16.43 1.47 5.25
CA THR A 70 15.77 0.57 6.19
C THR A 70 14.60 1.35 6.76
N ALA A 71 13.41 1.10 6.24
CA ALA A 71 12.21 1.71 6.80
C ALA A 71 12.22 1.40 8.31
N PRO A 72 12.11 2.41 9.19
CA PRO A 72 12.01 2.13 10.61
C PRO A 72 10.81 1.20 10.76
N SER A 73 11.08 0.00 11.24
CA SER A 73 10.12 -1.06 11.50
C SER A 73 8.88 -0.49 12.17
N SER A 74 7.92 -0.13 11.36
CA SER A 74 6.56 0.10 11.75
C SER A 74 5.91 -1.21 11.32
N GLY A 75 6.13 -2.27 12.12
CA GLY A 75 5.60 -3.62 11.82
C GLY A 75 4.09 -3.58 11.63
N ASN A 76 3.42 -4.73 11.50
CA ASN A 76 1.96 -4.84 11.29
C ASN A 76 1.07 -4.05 12.32
N ASN A 77 1.65 -3.34 13.28
CA ASN A 77 1.05 -2.59 14.38
C ASN A 77 1.18 -1.05 14.29
N ALA A 78 1.77 -0.46 13.26
CA ALA A 78 1.99 1.01 13.25
C ALA A 78 0.87 1.84 12.63
N GLU A 79 -0.06 1.21 11.91
CA GLU A 79 -1.23 1.89 11.33
C GLU A 79 -2.44 1.91 12.29
N SER A 80 -2.22 1.62 13.58
CA SER A 80 -3.24 1.80 14.62
C SER A 80 -3.06 3.07 15.46
N SER A 81 -2.01 3.87 15.22
CA SER A 81 -1.71 5.06 16.04
C SER A 81 -2.22 6.38 15.47
N SER A 82 -2.91 6.41 14.33
CA SER A 82 -3.54 7.63 13.77
C SER A 82 -5.06 7.69 13.92
N ILE A 83 -5.67 6.71 14.60
CA ILE A 83 -7.01 6.88 15.18
C ILE A 83 -6.82 7.08 16.68
N SER A 84 -7.35 8.20 17.19
CA SER A 84 -7.35 8.70 18.58
C SER A 84 -6.10 9.45 19.08
N THR A 85 -6.07 10.76 18.84
CA THR A 85 -6.49 11.77 19.84
C THR A 85 -7.01 13.02 19.13
#